data_AF-A0A1H8ZFJ1-F1
#
_entry.id   AF-A0A1H8ZFJ1-F1
#
_cell.length_a   1.000
_cell.length_b   1.000
_cell.length_c   1.000
_cell.angle_alpha   90.00
_cell.angle_beta   90.00
_cell.angle_gamma   90.00
#
_symmetry.space_group_name_H-M   'P 1'
#
loop_
_entity.id
_entity.type
_entity.pdbx_description
1 polymer ?
#
loop_
_entity_poly.entity_id
_entity_poly.type
_entity_poly.pdbx_seq_one_letter_code
_entity_poly.pdbx_strand_id
1 'polypeptide(L)'
;MEGKQDRFNGDTRVLHQRAVRIPLSDHEAERIFHENMMTVADARVRKAELLADPAISVLDAYEAERERIAESFERRLRRIAGDNYEEVAMAYHRGERDDRIGALAAYYFEGAWRIQQRTTITDMLFSPLILRYPDSFTMNIRFASGYTTRKSIRYESPEHSSEELDEYAETYYEESLYSQQQAADYLRETAEIIREEFPDPDESSFEDHQYGGIVSAGGRRGSVFSVMLERVEPDPDRFSDPVDEPSLVEAGPEARRTERDLLPDSEIVH
;
A
#
# COMPACT_ATOMS: atom_id res chain seq x y z
N MET A 1 24.62 -31.38 -11.94
CA MET A 1 24.89 -30.16 -11.18
C MET A 1 23.82 -29.16 -11.57
N GLU A 2 22.68 -29.24 -10.89
CA GLU A 2 21.56 -28.32 -11.06
C GLU A 2 21.63 -27.31 -9.91
N GLY A 3 21.81 -26.04 -10.27
CA GLY A 3 21.78 -24.94 -9.33
C GLY A 3 20.39 -24.86 -8.72
N LYS A 4 20.29 -25.07 -7.41
CA LYS A 4 19.18 -24.57 -6.60
C LYS A 4 19.15 -23.06 -6.77
N GLN A 5 18.29 -22.55 -7.64
CA GLN A 5 17.75 -21.20 -7.48
C GLN A 5 16.99 -21.22 -6.15
N ASP A 6 17.61 -20.65 -5.13
CA ASP A 6 16.97 -20.34 -3.86
C ASP A 6 15.81 -19.38 -4.19
N ARG A 7 14.59 -19.93 -4.27
CA ARG A 7 13.37 -19.14 -4.32
C ARG A 7 13.30 -18.40 -2.98
N PHE A 8 13.59 -17.11 -3.01
CA PHE A 8 13.46 -16.20 -1.89
C PHE A 8 12.03 -16.27 -1.33
N ASN A 9 11.84 -17.04 -0.25
CA ASN A 9 10.67 -16.96 0.62
C ASN A 9 10.93 -15.79 1.56
N GLY A 10 10.53 -14.58 1.16
CA GLY A 10 10.84 -13.33 1.85
C GLY A 10 10.66 -13.42 3.37
N ASP A 11 11.71 -13.04 4.10
CA ASP A 11 11.71 -13.01 5.55
C ASP A 11 10.81 -11.87 6.02
N THR A 12 9.58 -12.20 6.46
CA THR A 12 8.57 -11.22 6.92
C THR A 12 9.06 -10.40 8.12
N ARG A 13 10.15 -10.80 8.77
CA ARG A 13 10.72 -10.14 9.95
C ARG A 13 11.06 -8.67 9.73
N VAL A 14 11.47 -8.29 8.52
CA VAL A 14 11.83 -6.89 8.21
C VAL A 14 10.61 -5.96 8.21
N LEU A 15 9.45 -6.47 7.77
CA LEU A 15 8.20 -5.70 7.72
C LEU A 15 7.42 -5.80 9.04
N HIS A 16 7.50 -6.94 9.72
CA HIS A 16 6.67 -7.25 10.87
C HIS A 16 6.86 -6.22 11.99
N GLN A 17 5.77 -5.53 12.34
CA GLN A 17 5.71 -4.49 13.38
C GLN A 17 6.73 -3.36 13.20
N ARG A 18 7.15 -3.09 11.96
CA ARG A 18 8.08 -2.00 11.63
C ARG A 18 7.42 -0.96 10.73
N ALA A 19 7.83 0.29 10.86
CA ALA A 19 7.52 1.36 9.93
C ALA A 19 8.82 2.05 9.52
N VAL A 20 8.83 2.65 8.34
CA VAL A 20 9.88 3.61 7.99
C VAL A 20 9.42 4.98 8.44
N ARG A 21 10.23 5.70 9.22
CA ARG A 21 10.07 7.14 9.49
C ARG A 21 10.98 7.90 8.52
N ILE A 22 10.42 8.85 7.79
CA ILE A 22 11.13 9.69 6.82
C ILE A 22 11.04 11.15 7.28
N PRO A 23 12.15 11.88 7.36
CA PRO A 23 12.15 13.28 7.74
C PRO A 23 11.47 14.15 6.67
N LEU A 24 10.76 15.17 7.13
CA LEU A 24 10.29 16.32 6.36
C LEU A 24 11.14 17.53 6.79
N SER A 25 12.43 17.47 6.46
CA SER A 25 13.45 18.39 7.01
C SER A 25 13.28 19.85 6.59
N ASP A 26 12.60 20.07 5.47
CA ASP A 26 12.37 21.38 4.89
C ASP A 26 11.11 21.38 4.03
N HIS A 27 10.73 22.57 3.59
CA HIS A 27 9.56 22.80 2.75
C HIS A 27 9.61 22.04 1.41
N GLU A 28 10.80 21.77 0.86
CA GLU A 28 10.93 20.96 -0.37
C GLU A 28 10.62 19.49 -0.09
N ALA A 29 11.07 18.95 1.05
CA ALA A 29 10.72 17.60 1.48
C ALA A 29 9.20 17.45 1.67
N GLU A 30 8.54 18.48 2.21
CA GLU A 30 7.08 18.52 2.32
C GLU A 30 6.38 18.50 0.96
N ARG A 31 6.84 19.31 -0.01
CA ARG A 31 6.30 19.30 -1.39
C ARG A 31 6.46 17.93 -2.03
N ILE A 32 7.64 17.32 -1.93
CA ILE A 32 7.91 15.98 -2.47
C ILE A 32 6.98 14.94 -1.84
N PHE A 33 6.70 15.07 -0.54
CA PHE A 33 5.76 14.18 0.13
C PHE A 33 4.33 14.38 -0.37
N HIS A 34 3.85 15.62 -0.47
CA HIS A 34 2.56 15.97 -1.04
C HIS A 34 2.41 15.42 -2.48
N GLU A 35 3.38 15.67 -3.37
CA GLU A 35 3.38 15.15 -4.74
C GLU A 35 3.30 13.61 -4.81
N ASN A 36 3.96 12.92 -3.88
CA ASN A 36 3.85 11.47 -3.77
C ASN A 36 2.42 11.06 -3.40
N MET A 37 1.79 11.73 -2.44
CA MET A 37 0.41 11.45 -2.05
C MET A 37 -0.59 11.80 -3.16
N MET A 38 -0.35 12.86 -3.94
CA MET A 38 -1.15 13.15 -5.15
C MET A 38 -1.00 12.05 -6.19
N THR A 39 0.20 11.52 -6.40
CA THR A 39 0.43 10.37 -7.29
C THR A 39 -0.39 9.14 -6.84
N VAL A 40 -0.49 8.90 -5.53
CA VAL A 40 -1.32 7.82 -4.98
C VAL A 40 -2.81 8.10 -5.23
N ALA A 41 -3.29 9.31 -4.96
CA ALA A 41 -4.68 9.71 -5.21
C ALA A 41 -5.06 9.55 -6.69
N ASP A 42 -4.22 10.03 -7.60
CA ASP A 42 -4.42 9.95 -9.05
C ASP A 42 -4.38 8.50 -9.56
N ALA A 43 -3.56 7.63 -8.96
CA ALA A 43 -3.59 6.21 -9.27
C ALA A 43 -4.95 5.57 -8.91
N ARG A 44 -5.60 6.01 -7.83
CA ARG A 44 -6.96 5.54 -7.47
C ARG A 44 -8.01 6.05 -8.44
N VAL A 45 -7.96 7.33 -8.81
CA VAL A 45 -8.86 7.90 -9.82
C VAL A 45 -8.70 7.17 -11.16
N ARG A 46 -7.46 6.94 -11.59
CA ARG A 46 -7.18 6.19 -12.82
C ARG A 46 -7.74 4.77 -12.76
N LYS A 47 -7.59 4.08 -11.63
CA LYS A 47 -8.18 2.75 -11.44
C LYS A 47 -9.71 2.79 -11.50
N ALA A 48 -10.34 3.82 -10.92
CA ALA A 48 -11.78 4.02 -11.02
C ALA A 48 -12.26 4.22 -12.45
N GLU A 49 -11.54 5.00 -13.26
CA GLU A 49 -11.84 5.16 -14.69
C GLU A 49 -11.79 3.83 -15.43
N LEU A 50 -10.77 3.01 -15.17
CA LEU A 50 -10.59 1.71 -15.80
C LEU A 50 -11.65 0.70 -15.35
N LEU A 51 -12.02 0.68 -14.07
CA LEU A 51 -13.10 -0.20 -13.57
C LEU A 51 -14.49 0.19 -14.05
N ALA A 52 -14.70 1.45 -14.42
CA ALA A 52 -15.98 1.91 -14.97
C ALA A 52 -16.12 1.65 -16.48
N ASP A 53 -15.03 1.24 -17.15
CA ASP A 53 -15.04 0.91 -18.58
C ASP A 53 -15.26 -0.61 -18.76
N PRO A 54 -16.43 -1.05 -19.25
CA PRO A 54 -16.72 -2.47 -19.43
C PRO A 54 -15.86 -3.15 -20.51
N ALA A 55 -15.12 -2.38 -21.31
CA ALA A 55 -14.17 -2.93 -22.29
C ALA A 55 -12.79 -3.24 -21.69
N ILE A 56 -12.53 -2.82 -20.45
CA ILE A 56 -11.26 -3.01 -19.75
C ILE A 56 -11.42 -4.10 -18.69
N SER A 57 -10.47 -5.03 -18.64
CA SER A 57 -10.51 -6.08 -17.62
C SER A 57 -10.14 -5.52 -16.24
N VAL A 58 -10.68 -6.14 -15.19
CA VAL A 58 -10.29 -5.80 -13.80
C VAL A 58 -8.79 -6.01 -13.59
N LEU A 59 -8.18 -6.99 -14.28
CA LEU A 59 -6.73 -7.24 -14.21
C LEU A 59 -5.95 -6.01 -14.70
N ASP A 60 -6.29 -5.47 -15.86
CA ASP A 60 -5.63 -4.31 -16.45
C ASP A 60 -5.75 -3.08 -15.53
N ALA A 61 -6.93 -2.88 -14.92
CA ALA A 61 -7.15 -1.82 -13.94
C ALA A 61 -6.23 -1.97 -12.70
N TYR A 62 -6.00 -3.20 -12.24
CA TYR A 62 -5.08 -3.50 -11.13
C TYR A 62 -3.61 -3.35 -11.52
N GLU A 63 -3.23 -3.78 -12.72
CA GLU A 63 -1.86 -3.67 -13.22
C GLU A 63 -1.44 -2.21 -13.40
N ALA A 64 -2.34 -1.36 -13.91
CA ALA A 64 -2.09 0.08 -14.04
C ALA A 64 -1.83 0.77 -12.69
N GLU A 65 -2.59 0.42 -11.64
CA GLU A 65 -2.34 0.93 -10.27
C GLU A 65 -0.99 0.39 -9.72
N ARG A 66 -0.71 -0.90 -9.96
CA ARG A 66 0.50 -1.57 -9.49
C ARG A 66 1.76 -0.92 -10.04
N GLU A 67 1.81 -0.62 -11.34
CA GLU A 67 2.99 -0.03 -11.99
C GLU A 67 3.39 1.29 -11.34
N ARG A 68 2.42 2.16 -11.03
CA ARG A 68 2.67 3.45 -10.36
C ARG A 68 3.20 3.28 -8.94
N ILE A 69 2.62 2.34 -8.17
CA ILE A 69 3.07 2.07 -6.80
C ILE A 69 4.49 1.47 -6.81
N ALA A 70 4.76 0.51 -7.70
CA ALA A 70 6.07 -0.11 -7.84
C ALA A 70 7.14 0.93 -8.22
N GLU A 71 6.84 1.83 -9.16
CA GLU A 71 7.75 2.91 -9.54
C GLU A 71 8.07 3.85 -8.37
N SER A 72 7.08 4.18 -7.53
CA SER A 72 7.30 5.00 -6.32
C SER A 72 8.28 4.33 -5.35
N PHE A 73 8.15 3.01 -5.16
CA PHE A 73 9.06 2.23 -4.32
C PHE A 73 10.47 2.16 -4.90
N GLU A 74 10.60 1.88 -6.20
CA GLU A 74 11.90 1.84 -6.90
C GLU A 74 12.62 3.18 -6.85
N ARG A 75 11.91 4.30 -7.11
CA ARG A 75 12.48 5.65 -7.01
C ARG A 75 13.02 5.91 -5.61
N ARG A 76 12.31 5.47 -4.57
CA ARG A 76 12.76 5.63 -3.18
C ARG A 76 13.93 4.71 -2.84
N LEU A 77 13.92 3.46 -3.29
CA LEU A 77 15.04 2.53 -3.16
C LEU A 77 16.32 3.08 -3.78
N ARG A 78 16.25 3.62 -5.00
CA ARG A 78 17.40 4.25 -5.67
C ARG A 78 17.92 5.46 -4.90
N ARG A 79 17.04 6.28 -4.33
CA ARG A 79 17.44 7.42 -3.48
C ARG A 79 18.16 6.99 -2.19
N ILE A 80 17.75 5.86 -1.59
CA ILE A 80 18.31 5.38 -0.32
C ILE A 80 19.61 4.59 -0.52
N ALA A 81 19.63 3.67 -1.48
CA ALA A 81 20.69 2.66 -1.62
C ALA A 81 21.43 2.72 -2.97
N GLY A 82 21.09 3.66 -3.85
CA GLY A 82 21.65 3.77 -5.21
C GLY A 82 21.08 2.71 -6.16
N ASP A 83 21.64 2.64 -7.37
CA ASP A 83 21.14 1.74 -8.44
C ASP A 83 21.28 0.25 -8.08
N ASN A 84 22.22 -0.10 -7.19
CA ASN A 84 22.43 -1.48 -6.71
C ASN A 84 21.56 -1.81 -5.48
N TYR A 85 20.41 -1.15 -5.30
CA TYR A 85 19.55 -1.33 -4.12
C TYR A 85 19.12 -2.78 -3.88
N GLU A 86 18.97 -3.59 -4.94
CA GLU A 86 18.62 -5.01 -4.83
C GLU A 86 19.74 -5.80 -4.13
N GLU A 87 20.99 -5.59 -4.53
CA GLU A 87 22.15 -6.24 -3.92
C GLU A 87 22.29 -5.83 -2.46
N VAL A 88 22.04 -4.55 -2.16
CA VAL A 88 22.04 -4.02 -0.79
C VAL A 88 20.97 -4.67 0.08
N ALA A 89 19.75 -4.82 -0.43
CA ALA A 89 18.66 -5.51 0.27
C ALA A 89 18.97 -6.99 0.49
N MET A 90 19.49 -7.68 -0.53
CA MET A 90 19.82 -9.10 -0.45
C MET A 90 20.99 -9.37 0.51
N ALA A 91 22.00 -8.51 0.55
CA ALA A 91 23.09 -8.59 1.52
C ALA A 91 22.56 -8.47 2.96
N TYR A 92 21.58 -7.59 3.20
CA TYR A 92 20.93 -7.48 4.50
C TYR A 92 20.17 -8.77 4.87
N HIS A 93 19.36 -9.32 3.96
CA HIS A 93 18.63 -10.58 4.19
C HIS A 93 19.56 -11.77 4.46
N ARG A 94 20.75 -11.81 3.85
CA ARG A 94 21.76 -12.85 4.09
C ARG A 94 22.55 -12.66 5.39
N GLY A 95 22.35 -11.54 6.10
CA GLY A 95 23.15 -11.17 7.27
C GLY A 95 24.58 -10.75 6.91
N GLU A 96 24.85 -10.47 5.64
CA GLU A 96 26.14 -9.97 5.14
C GLU A 96 26.28 -8.45 5.35
N ARG A 97 25.15 -7.78 5.62
CA ARG A 97 25.04 -6.35 5.92
C ARG A 97 24.06 -6.11 7.07
N ASP A 98 24.42 -5.24 8.00
CA ASP A 98 23.58 -4.87 9.15
C ASP A 98 23.68 -3.37 9.44
N ASP A 99 23.48 -2.56 8.40
CA ASP A 99 23.41 -1.11 8.54
C ASP A 99 22.02 -0.59 8.17
N ARG A 100 21.77 0.68 8.53
CA ARG A 100 20.49 1.35 8.30
C ARG A 100 20.07 1.33 6.83
N ILE A 101 21.02 1.51 5.91
CA ILE A 101 20.73 1.54 4.47
C ILE A 101 20.25 0.15 4.01
N GLY A 102 20.94 -0.91 4.44
CA GLY A 102 20.54 -2.30 4.20
C GLY A 102 19.16 -2.61 4.75
N ALA A 103 18.87 -2.18 5.98
CA ALA A 103 17.57 -2.39 6.61
C ALA A 103 16.42 -1.68 5.87
N LEU A 104 16.63 -0.42 5.46
CA LEU A 104 15.66 0.33 4.66
C LEU A 104 15.48 -0.25 3.26
N ALA A 105 16.58 -0.63 2.60
CA ALA A 105 16.54 -1.26 1.29
C ALA A 105 15.75 -2.57 1.35
N ALA A 106 16.03 -3.43 2.33
CA ALA A 106 15.28 -4.66 2.57
C ALA A 106 13.79 -4.39 2.81
N TYR A 107 13.45 -3.37 3.61
CA TYR A 107 12.05 -3.02 3.89
C TYR A 107 11.26 -2.63 2.63
N TYR A 108 11.80 -1.71 1.84
CA TYR A 108 11.14 -1.29 0.61
C TYR A 108 11.15 -2.40 -0.45
N PHE A 109 12.23 -3.16 -0.55
CA PHE A 109 12.35 -4.26 -1.52
C PHE A 109 11.33 -5.37 -1.22
N GLU A 110 11.22 -5.83 0.03
CA GLU A 110 10.21 -6.80 0.45
C GLU A 110 8.79 -6.25 0.22
N GLY A 111 8.55 -4.96 0.55
CA GLY A 111 7.28 -4.30 0.29
C GLY A 111 6.88 -4.30 -1.19
N ALA A 112 7.81 -3.93 -2.07
CA ALA A 112 7.59 -3.92 -3.52
C ALA A 112 7.31 -5.33 -4.05
N TRP A 113 8.10 -6.32 -3.62
CA TRP A 113 7.92 -7.72 -3.98
C TRP A 113 6.53 -8.25 -3.60
N ARG A 114 6.08 -7.98 -2.37
CA ARG A 114 4.77 -8.43 -1.89
C ARG A 114 3.60 -7.72 -2.58
N ILE A 115 3.76 -6.44 -2.94
CA ILE A 115 2.76 -5.72 -3.74
C ILE A 115 2.60 -6.38 -5.12
N GLN A 116 3.69 -6.88 -5.73
CA GLN A 116 3.61 -7.63 -6.98
C GLN A 116 2.85 -8.96 -6.79
N GLN A 117 3.01 -9.61 -5.65
CA GLN A 117 2.31 -10.86 -5.35
C GLN A 117 0.80 -10.70 -5.14
N ARG A 118 0.31 -9.53 -4.69
CA ARG A 118 -1.10 -9.33 -4.32
C ARG A 118 -2.11 -9.61 -5.44
N THR A 119 -1.73 -9.45 -6.71
CA THR A 119 -2.63 -9.69 -7.86
C THR A 119 -2.66 -11.15 -8.28
N THR A 120 -1.64 -11.93 -7.91
CA THR A 120 -1.48 -13.33 -8.32
C THR A 120 -1.78 -14.31 -7.18
N ILE A 121 -1.56 -13.90 -5.94
CA ILE A 121 -1.83 -14.70 -4.74
C ILE A 121 -3.23 -14.39 -4.21
N THR A 122 -4.08 -15.42 -4.13
CA THR A 122 -5.36 -15.37 -3.42
C THR A 122 -5.14 -15.29 -1.92
N ASP A 123 -6.07 -14.65 -1.20
CA ASP A 123 -6.10 -14.60 0.26
C ASP A 123 -4.87 -13.90 0.89
N MET A 124 -4.40 -12.85 0.19
CA MET A 124 -3.45 -11.87 0.72
C MET A 124 -4.06 -10.47 0.70
N LEU A 125 -4.03 -9.78 1.85
CA LEU A 125 -4.49 -8.42 2.02
C LEU A 125 -3.28 -7.50 2.24
N PHE A 126 -3.03 -6.59 1.30
CA PHE A 126 -2.05 -5.53 1.45
C PHE A 126 -2.70 -4.33 2.12
N SER A 127 -2.17 -3.86 3.26
CA SER A 127 -2.75 -2.76 4.03
C SER A 127 -1.71 -1.75 4.53
N PRO A 128 -1.21 -0.85 3.65
CA PRO A 128 -0.28 0.18 4.07
C PRO A 128 -0.99 1.25 4.92
N LEU A 129 -0.28 1.73 5.94
CA LEU A 129 -0.65 2.81 6.82
C LEU A 129 0.39 3.94 6.64
N ILE A 130 -0.07 5.13 6.29
CA ILE A 130 0.76 6.32 6.12
C ILE A 130 0.25 7.39 7.07
N LEU A 131 1.14 7.91 7.92
CA LEU A 131 0.83 8.94 8.91
C LEU A 131 1.85 10.07 8.81
N ARG A 132 1.39 11.30 8.68
CA ARG A 132 2.18 12.53 8.73
C ARG A 132 2.23 13.07 10.17
N TYR A 133 3.40 13.58 10.52
CA TYR A 133 3.74 14.27 11.76
C TYR A 133 4.42 15.61 11.42
N PRO A 134 4.59 16.52 12.39
CA PRO A 134 5.11 17.86 12.12
C PRO A 134 6.46 17.90 11.37
N ASP A 135 7.35 16.94 11.65
CA ASP A 135 8.72 16.91 11.12
C ASP A 135 9.04 15.68 10.25
N SER A 136 8.05 14.80 10.04
CA SER A 136 8.28 13.49 9.43
C SER A 136 6.97 12.83 8.99
N PHE A 137 7.08 11.75 8.24
CA PHE A 137 5.97 10.82 8.06
C PHE A 137 6.43 9.39 8.30
N THR A 138 5.48 8.52 8.60
CA THR A 138 5.71 7.09 8.71
C THR A 138 4.96 6.34 7.64
N MET A 139 5.57 5.27 7.13
CA MET A 139 4.91 4.29 6.27
C MET A 139 5.10 2.89 6.85
N ASN A 140 4.00 2.30 7.31
CA ASN A 140 3.94 0.94 7.80
C ASN A 140 3.29 0.05 6.73
N ILE A 141 4.08 -0.84 6.13
CA ILE A 141 3.63 -1.82 5.15
C ILE A 141 3.19 -3.06 5.89
N ARG A 142 1.92 -3.44 5.70
CA ARG A 142 1.35 -4.62 6.35
C ARG A 142 0.75 -5.57 5.34
N PHE A 143 0.84 -6.85 5.68
CA PHE A 143 0.17 -7.93 5.00
C PHE A 143 -0.60 -8.73 6.04
N ALA A 144 -1.85 -9.03 5.73
CA ALA A 144 -2.67 -9.93 6.51
C ALA A 144 -3.08 -11.12 5.65
N SER A 145 -3.32 -12.26 6.29
CA SER A 145 -4.00 -13.37 5.62
C SER A 145 -5.43 -12.97 5.28
N GLY A 146 -6.01 -13.59 4.25
CA GLY A 146 -7.33 -13.22 3.76
C GLY A 146 -7.29 -12.04 2.79
N TYR A 147 -8.45 -11.50 2.43
CA TYR A 147 -8.54 -10.63 1.25
C TYR A 147 -9.40 -9.39 1.45
N THR A 148 -9.95 -9.16 2.65
CA THR A 148 -10.97 -8.15 2.89
C THR A 148 -10.90 -7.62 4.31
N THR A 149 -11.31 -6.37 4.51
CA THR A 149 -11.51 -5.80 5.84
C THR A 149 -12.99 -5.78 6.18
N ARG A 150 -13.34 -5.50 7.44
CA ARG A 150 -14.73 -5.28 7.88
C ARG A 150 -15.45 -4.16 7.09
N LYS A 151 -14.71 -3.25 6.45
CA LYS A 151 -15.23 -2.10 5.71
C LYS A 151 -14.97 -2.14 4.21
N SER A 152 -14.39 -3.22 3.69
CA SER A 152 -14.03 -3.27 2.27
C SER A 152 -15.25 -3.31 1.36
N ILE A 153 -15.20 -2.50 0.31
CA ILE A 153 -16.03 -2.70 -0.87
C ILE A 153 -15.48 -3.90 -1.64
N ARG A 154 -16.39 -4.75 -2.10
CA ARG A 154 -16.07 -5.96 -2.86
C ARG A 154 -16.66 -5.85 -4.25
N TYR A 155 -15.93 -6.37 -5.22
CA TYR A 155 -16.36 -6.38 -6.61
C TYR A 155 -15.79 -7.61 -7.32
N GLU A 156 -16.53 -8.11 -8.30
CA GLU A 156 -16.18 -9.32 -9.02
C GLU A 156 -15.46 -9.01 -10.34
N SER A 157 -14.59 -9.92 -10.75
CA SER A 157 -14.01 -9.95 -12.09
C SER A 157 -14.45 -11.22 -12.79
N PRO A 158 -15.30 -11.12 -13.82
CA PRO A 158 -15.78 -12.29 -14.55
C PRO A 158 -14.65 -13.13 -15.14
N GLU A 159 -13.57 -12.50 -15.59
CA GLU A 159 -12.41 -13.17 -16.20
C GLU A 159 -11.65 -14.06 -15.22
N HIS A 160 -11.84 -13.85 -13.92
CA HIS A 160 -11.21 -14.63 -12.86
C HIS A 160 -12.15 -15.68 -12.26
N SER A 161 -13.37 -15.82 -12.78
CA SER A 161 -14.27 -16.90 -12.38
C SER A 161 -13.75 -18.24 -12.91
N SER A 162 -13.65 -19.22 -12.03
CA SER A 162 -13.36 -20.62 -12.40
C SER A 162 -14.63 -21.43 -12.67
N GLU A 163 -15.81 -20.82 -12.55
CA GLU A 163 -17.10 -21.49 -12.70
C GLU A 163 -17.58 -21.49 -14.15
N GLU A 164 -18.16 -22.61 -14.60
CA GLU A 164 -18.86 -22.70 -15.87
C GLU A 164 -20.28 -22.14 -15.70
N LEU A 165 -20.48 -20.90 -16.13
CA LEU A 165 -21.68 -20.12 -15.83
C LEU A 165 -22.77 -20.22 -16.91
N ASP A 166 -22.89 -21.33 -17.63
CA ASP A 166 -23.65 -21.43 -18.90
C ASP A 166 -25.04 -20.76 -18.89
N GLU A 167 -25.89 -21.02 -17.89
CA GLU A 167 -27.25 -20.46 -17.84
C GLU A 167 -27.38 -19.11 -17.09
N TYR A 168 -26.33 -18.70 -16.37
CA TYR A 168 -26.31 -17.50 -15.52
C TYR A 168 -25.22 -16.49 -15.89
N ALA A 169 -24.47 -16.73 -16.97
CA ALA A 169 -23.29 -15.96 -17.35
C ALA A 169 -23.61 -14.49 -17.60
N GLU A 170 -24.71 -14.20 -18.30
CA GLU A 170 -25.13 -12.83 -18.59
C GLU A 170 -25.46 -12.06 -17.31
N THR A 171 -26.28 -12.65 -16.42
CA THR A 171 -26.62 -12.05 -15.13
C THR A 171 -25.38 -11.83 -14.26
N TYR A 172 -24.50 -12.83 -14.16
CA TYR A 172 -23.26 -12.70 -13.39
C TYR A 172 -22.36 -11.60 -13.94
N TYR A 173 -22.26 -11.46 -15.27
CA TYR A 173 -21.50 -10.40 -15.91
C TYR A 173 -22.08 -9.02 -15.60
N GLU A 174 -23.41 -8.86 -15.70
CA GLU A 174 -24.10 -7.60 -15.38
C GLU A 174 -23.93 -7.21 -13.89
N GLU A 175 -24.08 -8.16 -12.98
CA GLU A 175 -23.86 -7.94 -11.54
C GLU A 175 -22.39 -7.60 -11.23
N SER A 176 -21.46 -8.22 -11.94
CA SER A 176 -20.03 -7.91 -11.82
C SER A 176 -19.75 -6.48 -12.25
N LEU A 177 -20.25 -6.04 -13.42
CA LEU A 177 -20.12 -4.66 -13.90
C LEU A 177 -20.72 -3.67 -12.91
N TYR A 178 -21.89 -3.98 -12.34
CA TYR A 178 -22.51 -3.14 -11.33
C TYR A 178 -21.61 -2.98 -10.08
N SER A 179 -21.06 -4.09 -9.56
CA SER A 179 -20.14 -4.04 -8.42
C SER A 179 -18.83 -3.30 -8.73
N GLN A 180 -18.32 -3.41 -9.95
CA GLN A 180 -17.14 -2.67 -10.43
C GLN A 180 -17.41 -1.17 -10.49
N GLN A 181 -18.59 -0.75 -10.96
CA GLN A 181 -18.99 0.65 -10.95
C GLN A 181 -19.08 1.21 -9.51
N GLN A 182 -19.64 0.44 -8.57
CA GLN A 182 -19.66 0.84 -7.16
C GLN A 182 -18.25 1.00 -6.58
N ALA A 183 -17.34 0.07 -6.91
CA ALA A 183 -15.93 0.17 -6.52
C ALA A 183 -15.23 1.37 -7.17
N ALA A 184 -15.55 1.69 -8.43
CA ALA A 184 -15.04 2.87 -9.11
C ALA A 184 -15.49 4.17 -8.42
N ASP A 185 -16.77 4.28 -8.06
CA ASP A 185 -17.28 5.46 -7.35
C ASP A 185 -16.60 5.63 -5.99
N TYR A 186 -16.46 4.53 -5.23
CA TYR A 186 -15.74 4.52 -3.96
C TYR A 186 -14.26 4.91 -4.11
N LEU A 187 -13.58 4.47 -5.17
CA LEU A 187 -12.19 4.84 -5.44
C LEU A 187 -12.03 6.34 -5.74
N ARG A 188 -12.99 6.96 -6.44
CA ARG A 188 -12.99 8.41 -6.67
C ARG A 188 -13.19 9.18 -5.37
N GLU A 189 -14.18 8.79 -4.58
CA GLU A 189 -14.45 9.40 -3.28
C GLU A 189 -13.25 9.31 -2.34
N THR A 190 -12.66 8.12 -2.23
CA THR A 190 -11.50 7.91 -1.34
C THR A 190 -10.19 8.52 -1.85
N ALA A 191 -10.10 8.90 -3.13
CA ALA A 191 -8.99 9.71 -3.61
C ALA A 191 -9.03 11.13 -3.02
N GLU A 192 -10.22 11.70 -2.83
CA GLU A 192 -10.36 13.02 -2.18
C GLU A 192 -9.91 12.99 -0.72
N ILE A 193 -10.15 11.89 0.00
CA ILE A 193 -9.62 11.71 1.36
C ILE A 193 -8.09 11.88 1.39
N ILE A 194 -7.37 11.33 0.40
CA ILE A 194 -5.91 11.49 0.33
C ILE A 194 -5.54 12.95 0.09
N ARG A 195 -6.26 13.66 -0.78
CA ARG A 195 -6.00 15.07 -1.08
C ARG A 195 -6.23 15.97 0.14
N GLU A 196 -7.25 15.67 0.93
CA GLU A 196 -7.58 16.39 2.16
C GLU A 196 -6.59 16.10 3.30
N GLU A 197 -6.17 14.85 3.50
CA GLU A 197 -5.24 14.47 4.58
C GLU A 197 -3.79 14.90 4.31
N PHE A 198 -3.44 15.21 3.06
CA PHE A 198 -2.10 15.63 2.65
C PHE A 198 -2.18 16.85 1.73
N PRO A 199 -2.65 18.00 2.22
CA PRO A 199 -2.84 19.21 1.41
C PRO A 199 -1.49 19.78 0.94
N ASP A 200 -1.54 20.67 -0.06
CA ASP A 200 -0.34 21.32 -0.60
C ASP A 200 0.28 22.26 0.45
N PRO A 201 1.57 22.06 0.83
CA PRO A 201 2.24 22.96 1.76
C PRO A 201 2.40 24.40 1.25
N ASP A 202 2.32 24.65 -0.07
CA ASP A 202 2.34 25.99 -0.65
C ASP A 202 1.00 26.75 -0.42
N GLU A 203 -0.10 26.02 -0.29
CA GLU A 203 -1.46 26.56 -0.26
C GLU A 203 -2.13 26.48 1.12
N SER A 204 -1.51 25.79 2.08
CA SER A 204 -2.05 25.56 3.42
C SER A 204 -1.07 26.02 4.50
N SER A 205 -1.60 26.35 5.69
CA SER A 205 -0.73 26.69 6.82
C SER A 205 -0.15 25.43 7.46
N PHE A 206 0.99 25.56 8.14
CA PHE A 206 1.60 24.44 8.84
C PHE A 206 0.66 23.79 9.86
N GLU A 207 -0.13 24.61 10.57
CA GLU A 207 -1.09 24.13 11.56
C GLU A 207 -2.17 23.23 10.94
N ASP A 208 -2.54 23.50 9.69
CA ASP A 208 -3.57 22.76 8.95
C ASP A 208 -3.06 21.42 8.39
N HIS A 209 -1.75 21.30 8.14
CA HIS A 209 -1.17 20.13 7.48
C HIS A 209 -0.16 19.33 8.30
N GLN A 210 0.18 19.77 9.51
CA GLN A 210 1.20 19.11 10.36
C GLN A 210 0.84 17.66 10.76
N TYR A 211 -0.45 17.31 10.70
CA TYR A 211 -0.93 15.93 10.92
C TYR A 211 -1.87 15.53 9.78
N GLY A 212 -1.85 14.24 9.46
CA GLY A 212 -2.74 13.64 8.49
C GLY A 212 -2.45 12.15 8.39
N GLY A 213 -3.42 11.36 7.98
CA GLY A 213 -3.17 9.93 7.92
C GLY A 213 -4.24 9.12 7.23
N ILE A 214 -3.77 8.06 6.58
CA ILE A 214 -4.62 7.10 5.90
C ILE A 214 -4.19 5.68 6.18
N VAL A 215 -5.17 4.79 6.22
CA VAL A 215 -4.97 3.36 6.02
C VAL A 215 -5.70 2.97 4.75
N SER A 216 -5.05 2.18 3.90
CA SER A 216 -5.75 1.51 2.79
C SER A 216 -5.65 0.01 2.94
N ALA A 217 -6.52 -0.72 2.26
CA ALA A 217 -6.40 -2.15 2.10
C ALA A 217 -6.88 -2.61 0.73
N GLY A 218 -6.21 -3.60 0.16
CA GLY A 218 -6.61 -4.23 -1.09
C GLY A 218 -6.16 -5.68 -1.15
N GLY A 219 -7.06 -6.56 -1.59
CA GLY A 219 -6.82 -8.00 -1.68
C GLY A 219 -7.72 -8.66 -2.71
N ARG A 220 -7.50 -9.97 -2.90
CA ARG A 220 -8.27 -10.80 -3.82
C ARG A 220 -8.52 -12.20 -3.26
N ARG A 221 -9.70 -12.76 -3.52
CA ARG A 221 -10.01 -14.19 -3.35
C ARG A 221 -10.80 -14.72 -4.54
N GLY A 222 -10.18 -15.61 -5.31
CA GLY A 222 -10.77 -16.09 -6.58
C GLY A 222 -11.05 -14.92 -7.54
N SER A 223 -12.30 -14.78 -7.96
CA SER A 223 -12.80 -13.67 -8.78
C SER A 223 -13.10 -12.39 -7.99
N VAL A 224 -13.16 -12.48 -6.66
CA VAL A 224 -13.58 -11.37 -5.80
C VAL A 224 -12.38 -10.52 -5.43
N PHE A 225 -12.45 -9.24 -5.78
CA PHE A 225 -11.51 -8.21 -5.38
C PHE A 225 -12.08 -7.38 -4.24
N SER A 226 -11.21 -6.78 -3.44
CA SER A 226 -11.64 -5.85 -2.41
C SER A 226 -10.75 -4.62 -2.33
N VAL A 227 -11.38 -3.53 -1.86
CA VAL A 227 -10.71 -2.25 -1.65
C VAL A 227 -11.29 -1.52 -0.43
N MET A 228 -10.44 -0.81 0.30
CA MET A 228 -10.81 0.04 1.42
C MET A 228 -9.80 1.17 1.57
N LEU A 229 -10.26 2.34 1.99
CA LEU A 229 -9.43 3.43 2.50
C LEU A 229 -10.18 4.19 3.61
N GLU A 230 -9.50 4.50 4.69
CA GLU A 230 -10.03 5.24 5.83
C GLU A 230 -9.01 6.28 6.32
N ARG A 231 -9.52 7.39 6.89
CA ARG A 231 -8.71 8.38 7.61
C ARG A 231 -8.17 7.77 8.91
N VAL A 232 -6.98 8.20 9.32
CA VAL A 232 -6.36 7.78 10.56
C VAL A 232 -5.67 8.97 11.21
N GLU A 233 -6.16 9.35 12.37
CA GLU A 233 -5.51 10.38 13.20
C GLU A 233 -4.20 9.83 13.79
N PRO A 234 -3.05 10.48 13.51
CA PRO A 234 -1.77 10.17 14.15
C PRO A 234 -1.77 10.56 15.63
N ASP A 235 -1.06 9.79 16.46
CA ASP A 235 -0.77 10.14 17.85
C ASP A 235 0.28 11.26 17.92
N PRO A 236 -0.08 12.48 18.36
CA PRO A 236 0.84 13.62 18.37
C PRO A 236 2.03 13.40 19.30
N ASP A 237 1.90 12.52 20.30
CA ASP A 237 2.95 12.22 21.27
C ASP A 237 3.87 11.06 20.81
N ARG A 238 3.69 10.56 19.57
CA ARG A 238 4.46 9.40 19.06
C ARG A 238 5.96 9.65 19.01
N PHE A 239 6.38 10.87 18.68
CA PHE A 239 7.79 11.24 18.54
C PHE A 239 8.10 12.51 19.33
N SER A 240 9.01 12.39 20.30
CA SER A 240 9.54 13.53 21.07
C SER A 240 10.80 14.15 20.45
N ASP A 241 11.51 13.36 19.63
CA ASP A 241 12.80 13.74 19.06
C ASP A 241 12.71 13.91 17.54
N PRO A 242 13.42 14.91 16.99
CA PRO A 242 13.49 15.10 15.56
C PRO A 242 14.18 13.94 14.87
N VAL A 243 13.96 13.82 13.57
CA VAL A 243 14.63 12.85 12.71
C VAL A 243 15.34 13.58 11.58
N ASP A 244 16.62 13.27 11.38
CA ASP A 244 17.42 13.88 10.31
C ASP A 244 17.59 12.96 9.11
N GLU A 245 17.40 11.65 9.30
CA GLU A 245 17.65 10.65 8.27
C GLU A 245 16.57 9.54 8.32
N PRO A 246 16.17 8.98 7.16
CA PRO A 246 15.22 7.88 7.13
C PRO A 246 15.67 6.72 8.03
N SER A 247 14.75 6.14 8.78
CA SER A 247 15.06 5.07 9.73
C SER A 247 13.89 4.10 9.90
N LEU A 248 14.20 2.88 10.36
CA LEU A 248 13.17 1.94 10.79
C LEU A 248 12.82 2.23 12.26
N VAL A 249 11.53 2.35 12.52
CA VAL A 249 10.95 2.50 13.86
C VAL A 249 9.95 1.38 14.11
N GLU A 250 9.57 1.17 15.37
CA GLU A 250 8.44 0.29 15.67
C GLU A 250 7.14 0.87 15.10
N ALA A 251 6.23 0.00 14.67
CA ALA A 251 4.90 0.42 14.25
C ALA A 251 4.18 1.17 15.37
N GLY A 252 3.48 2.25 15.01
CA GLY A 252 2.74 3.10 15.94
C GLY A 252 1.49 2.43 16.54
N PRO A 253 0.88 3.03 17.57
CA PRO A 253 -0.37 2.54 18.17
C PRO A 253 -1.52 2.43 17.14
N GLU A 254 -1.51 3.27 16.12
CA GLU A 254 -2.50 3.28 15.03
C GLU A 254 -2.44 1.98 14.21
N ALA A 255 -1.26 1.37 14.07
CA ALA A 255 -1.13 0.09 13.38
C ALA A 255 -1.92 -0.99 14.10
N ARG A 256 -1.79 -1.07 15.44
CA ARG A 256 -2.55 -2.03 16.28
C ARG A 256 -4.04 -1.68 16.31
N ARG A 257 -4.38 -0.39 16.40
CA ARG A 257 -5.78 0.08 16.39
C ARG A 257 -6.48 -0.32 15.09
N THR A 258 -5.90 0.04 13.95
CA THR A 258 -6.48 -0.25 12.63
C THR A 258 -6.50 -1.75 12.34
N GLU A 259 -5.49 -2.52 12.78
CA GLU A 259 -5.52 -3.98 12.71
C GLU A 259 -6.72 -4.56 13.46
N ARG A 260 -6.87 -4.21 14.74
CA ARG A 260 -8.00 -4.68 15.56
C ARG A 260 -9.35 -4.27 14.98
N ASP A 261 -9.47 -3.02 14.53
CA ASP A 261 -10.76 -2.45 14.14
C ASP A 261 -11.17 -2.91 12.71
N LEU A 262 -10.21 -3.14 11.82
CA LEU A 262 -10.47 -3.41 10.39
C LEU A 262 -10.28 -4.86 9.99
N LEU A 263 -9.32 -5.59 10.57
CA LEU A 263 -9.05 -6.98 10.19
C LEU A 263 -9.97 -7.95 10.94
N PRO A 264 -10.62 -8.90 10.25
CA PRO A 264 -11.41 -9.93 10.91
C PRO A 264 -10.51 -10.83 11.78
N ASP A 265 -11.07 -11.38 12.86
CA ASP A 265 -10.30 -12.07 13.92
C ASP A 265 -9.49 -13.29 13.44
N SER A 266 -9.85 -13.86 12.28
CA SER A 266 -9.17 -15.00 11.66
C SER A 266 -7.93 -14.64 10.84
N GLU A 267 -7.60 -13.35 10.69
CA GLU A 267 -6.66 -12.87 9.67
C GLU A 267 -5.35 -12.26 10.20
N ILE A 268 -5.19 -12.19 11.53
CA ILE A 268 -3.97 -11.70 12.19
C ILE A 268 -2.87 -12.77 12.09
N VAL A 269 -1.84 -12.52 11.27
CA VAL A 269 -0.65 -13.36 11.18
C VAL A 269 0.40 -12.81 12.15
N HIS A 270 0.67 -13.54 13.24
CA HIS A 270 1.78 -13.29 14.17
C HIS A 270 3.12 -13.74 13.60
#